data_AF-A0A7K2NT06-F1
#
_entry.id   AF-A0A7K2NT06-F1
#
_cell.length_a   1.000
_cell.length_b   1.000
_cell.length_c   1.000
_cell.angle_alpha   90.00
_cell.angle_beta   90.00
_cell.angle_gamma   90.00
#
_symmetry.space_group_name_H-M   'P 1'
#
loop_
_entity.id
_entity.type
_entity.pdbx_description
1 polymer ?
#
loop_
_entity_poly.entity_id
_entity_poly.type
_entity_poly.pdbx_seq_one_letter_code
_entity_poly.pdbx_strand_id
1 'polypeptide(L)' 'GRVSATWTVEDGTVTVTPLRRLTRPERAEVAEEGQALASFLSEGGSDRVSVGAAPP' A
#
# COMPACT_ATOMS: atom_id res chain seq x y z
N GLY A 1 8.98 -16.18 4.78
CA GLY A 1 8.32 -14.88 5.01
C GLY A 1 6.84 -15.09 5.26
N ARG A 2 6.19 -14.21 6.03
CA ARG A 2 4.72 -14.20 6.21
C ARG A 2 4.17 -13.00 5.46
N VAL A 3 3.11 -13.19 4.68
CA VAL A 3 2.42 -12.09 3.98
C VAL A 3 1.64 -11.26 5.00
N SER A 4 1.83 -9.94 4.96
CA SER A 4 1.17 -8.98 5.87
C SER A 4 0.03 -8.21 5.20
N ALA A 5 0.02 -8.08 3.87
CA ALA A 5 -0.98 -7.36 3.09
C ALA A 5 -1.02 -7.85 1.64
N THR A 6 -2.14 -7.59 0.96
CA THR A 6 -2.28 -7.68 -0.49
C THR A 6 -2.37 -6.29 -1.09
N TRP A 7 -2.01 -6.18 -2.38
CA TRP A 7 -1.83 -4.92 -3.07
C TRP A 7 -2.56 -4.99 -4.42
N THR A 8 -3.36 -3.96 -4.72
CA THR A 8 -4.04 -3.79 -6.02
C THR A 8 -3.77 -2.40 -6.57
N VAL A 9 -3.90 -2.25 -7.88
CA VAL A 9 -3.73 -0.96 -8.56
C VAL A 9 -4.99 -0.69 -9.36
N GLU A 10 -5.63 0.44 -9.09
CA GLU A 10 -6.83 0.91 -9.79
C GLU A 10 -6.68 2.40 -10.06
N ASP A 11 -6.85 2.81 -11.32
CA ASP A 11 -6.77 4.21 -11.75
C ASP A 11 -5.52 4.96 -11.24
N GLY A 12 -4.35 4.30 -11.32
CA GLY A 12 -3.07 4.86 -10.86
C GLY A 12 -2.92 4.98 -9.35
N THR A 13 -3.87 4.44 -8.57
CA THR A 13 -3.84 4.41 -7.12
C THR A 13 -3.50 3.01 -6.62
N VAL A 14 -2.51 2.90 -5.74
CA VAL A 14 -2.17 1.64 -5.08
C VAL A 14 -3.05 1.49 -3.83
N THR A 15 -3.82 0.40 -3.77
CA THR A 15 -4.64 0.04 -2.61
C THR A 15 -3.99 -1.13 -1.89
N VAL A 16 -3.71 -0.94 -0.60
CA VAL A 16 -3.13 -1.97 0.26
C VAL A 16 -4.19 -2.46 1.24
N THR A 17 -4.41 -3.77 1.24
CA THR A 17 -5.34 -4.46 2.13
C THR A 17 -4.55 -5.30 3.14
N PRO A 18 -4.43 -4.85 4.40
CA PRO A 18 -3.73 -5.63 5.43
C PRO A 18 -4.43 -6.96 5.73
N LEU A 19 -3.65 -8.04 5.85
CA LEU A 19 -4.13 -9.37 6.27
C LEU A 19 -4.11 -9.55 7.80
N ARG A 20 -3.52 -8.60 8.51
CA ARG A 20 -3.48 -8.47 9.97
C ARG A 20 -3.42 -7.00 10.33
N ARG A 21 -3.63 -6.67 11.61
CA ARG A 21 -3.34 -5.32 12.10
C ARG A 21 -1.85 -5.01 11.87
N LEU A 22 -1.61 -3.92 11.17
CA LEU A 22 -0.28 -3.31 11.08
C LEU A 22 -0.08 -2.41 12.28
N THR A 23 1.09 -2.48 12.87
CA THR A 23 1.56 -1.47 13.80
C THR A 23 1.73 -0.14 13.08
N ARG A 24 1.82 0.96 13.83
CA ARG A 24 2.07 2.28 13.25
C ARG A 24 3.32 2.35 12.36
N PRO A 25 4.50 1.82 12.75
CA PRO A 25 5.67 1.82 11.87
C PRO A 25 5.46 0.97 10.63
N GLU A 26 4.92 -0.26 10.75
CA GLU A 26 4.63 -1.09 9.58
C GLU A 26 3.67 -0.41 8.59
N ARG A 27 2.69 0.33 9.11
CA ARG A 27 1.76 1.09 8.26
C ARG A 27 2.46 2.24 7.54
N ALA A 28 3.46 2.87 8.16
CA ALA A 28 4.24 3.93 7.54
C ALA A 28 5.14 3.36 6.43
N GLU A 29 5.87 2.28 6.72
CA GLU A 29 6.70 1.58 5.74
C GLU A 29 5.89 1.14 4.51
N VAL A 30 4.74 0.50 4.73
CA VAL A 30 3.84 0.09 3.65
C VAL A 30 3.31 1.28 2.84
N ALA A 31 3.06 2.42 3.49
CA ALA A 31 2.61 3.62 2.78
C ALA A 31 3.74 4.21 1.91
N GLU A 32 4.97 4.27 2.41
CA GLU A 32 6.14 4.74 1.66
C GLU A 32 6.43 3.84 0.46
N GLU A 33 6.44 2.51 0.67
CA GLU A 33 6.59 1.54 -0.40
C GLU A 33 5.49 1.68 -1.47
N GLY A 34 4.24 1.91 -1.05
CA GLY A 34 3.14 2.11 -1.99
C GLY A 34 3.15 3.42 -2.75
N GLN A 35 3.65 4.50 -2.16
CA GLN A 35 3.90 5.74 -2.89
C GLN A 35 4.96 5.55 -3.96
N ALA A 36 6.07 4.88 -3.62
CA ALA A 36 7.14 4.57 -4.56
C ALA A 36 6.64 3.67 -5.71
N LEU A 37 5.83 2.67 -5.39
CA LEU A 37 5.23 1.79 -6.40
C LEU A 37 4.24 2.53 -7.31
N ALA A 38 3.37 3.37 -6.75
CA ALA A 38 2.41 4.17 -7.52
C ALA A 38 3.15 5.09 -8.51
N SER A 39 4.21 5.76 -8.03
CA SER A 39 5.03 6.65 -8.85
C SER A 39 5.70 5.88 -9.98
N PHE A 40 6.28 4.72 -9.70
CA PHE A 40 6.90 3.88 -10.71
C PHE A 40 5.91 3.44 -11.80
N LEU A 41 4.74 2.91 -11.41
CA LEU A 41 3.74 2.40 -12.35
C LEU A 41 3.07 3.49 -13.19
N SER A 42 3.08 4.73 -12.70
CA SER A 42 2.54 5.89 -13.39
C SER A 42 3.60 6.73 -14.11
N GLU A 43 4.85 6.25 -14.21
CA GLU A 43 5.98 7.00 -14.76
C GLU A 43 6.19 8.37 -14.07
N GLY A 44 5.85 8.46 -12.79
CA GLY A 44 5.91 9.67 -11.96
C GLY A 44 4.62 10.50 -11.94
N GLY A 45 3.55 10.05 -12.61
CA GLY A 45 2.27 10.78 -12.70
C GLY A 45 1.39 10.73 -11.46
N SER A 46 1.59 9.78 -10.55
CA SER A 46 0.85 9.65 -9.30
C SER A 46 1.61 8.88 -8.23
N ASP A 47 1.54 9.31 -6.99
CA ASP A 47 2.07 8.64 -5.80
C ASP A 47 0.94 8.14 -4.87
N ARG A 48 -0.30 8.09 -5.38
CA ARG A 48 -1.47 7.90 -4.52
C ARG A 48 -1.51 6.49 -3.95
N VAL A 49 -1.53 6.40 -2.62
CA VAL A 49 -1.66 5.15 -1.88
C VAL A 49 -2.84 5.21 -0.90
N SER A 50 -3.55 4.09 -0.74
CA SER A 50 -4.57 3.91 0.29
C SER A 50 -4.28 2.65 1.10
N VAL A 51 -4.04 2.80 2.41
CA VAL A 51 -3.81 1.67 3.31
C VAL A 51 -5.04 1.44 4.17
N GLY A 52 -5.74 0.34 3.88
CA GLY A 52 -6.97 -0.08 4.55
C GLY A 52 -6.77 -0.52 6.00
N ALA A 53 -7.89 -0.87 6.65
CA ALA A 53 -7.88 -1.52 7.96
C ALA A 53 -7.76 -3.05 7.79
N ALA A 54 -7.24 -3.71 8.82
CA ALA A 54 -7.25 -5.17 8.86
C ALA A 54 -8.68 -5.70 9.01
N PRO A 55 -8.97 -6.91 8.48
CA PRO A 55 -10.23 -7.59 8.73
C PRO A 55 -10.47 -7.79 10.25
N PRO A 56 -11.74 -7.85 10.68
CA PRO A 56 -12.11 -8.01 12.09
C PRO A 56 -11.62 -9.31 12.71
#